data_AF-A0A0A7KTI7-F1
#
_entry.id   AF-A0A0A7KTI7-F1
#
_cell.length_a   1.000
_cell.length_b   1.000
_cell.length_c   1.000
_cell.angle_alpha   90.00
_cell.angle_beta   90.00
_cell.angle_gamma   90.00
#
_symmetry.space_group_name_H-M   'P 1'
#
loop_
_entity.id
_entity.type
_entity.pdbx_description
1 polymer ?
#
loop_
_entity_poly.entity_id
_entity_poly.type
_entity_poly.pdbx_seq_one_letter_code
_entity_poly.pdbx_strand_id
1 'polypeptide(L)'
;MTQEEQLTAWDALGLNYGDFISHADLRRMLGLERPFPEKYPSIPEYDAARDEYEWRVLRSVNELRELLLTERKIYLDIKRGHGYELASPSEQIAIAAKQYTKTLERETRKLVEVSVNVNLDVLDTSQRHRVTQQQDRVAALADFMGRGKQLTISVTSD
;
A
#
# COMPACT_ATOMS: atom_id res chain seq x y z
N MET A 1 -19.64 9.70 -4.24
CA MET A 1 -19.38 10.08 -5.63
C MET A 1 -19.32 8.82 -6.48
N THR A 2 -19.91 8.85 -7.66
CA THR A 2 -19.73 7.80 -8.68
C THR A 2 -18.30 7.83 -9.23
N GLN A 3 -17.89 6.78 -9.96
CA GLN A 3 -16.56 6.73 -10.58
C GLN A 3 -16.37 7.88 -11.60
N GLU A 4 -17.40 8.19 -12.38
CA GLU A 4 -17.39 9.27 -13.37
C GLU A 4 -17.29 10.66 -12.72
N GLU A 5 -17.99 10.88 -11.60
CA GLU A 5 -17.87 12.11 -10.82
C GLU A 5 -16.45 12.29 -10.27
N GLN A 6 -15.82 11.20 -9.80
CA GLN A 6 -14.43 11.24 -9.30
C GLN A 6 -13.44 11.60 -10.40
N LEU A 7 -13.56 10.98 -11.58
CA LEU A 7 -12.68 11.29 -12.72
C LEU A 7 -12.91 12.72 -13.24
N THR A 8 -14.15 13.18 -13.29
CA THR A 8 -14.47 14.56 -13.69
C THR A 8 -13.87 15.57 -12.72
N ALA A 9 -14.02 15.32 -11.41
CA ALA A 9 -13.44 16.17 -10.36
C ALA A 9 -11.90 16.17 -10.41
N TRP A 10 -11.29 15.02 -10.75
CA TRP A 10 -9.86 14.92 -10.97
C TRP A 10 -9.39 15.71 -12.19
N ASP A 11 -10.04 15.52 -13.34
CA ASP A 11 -9.69 16.18 -14.60
C ASP A 11 -9.80 17.72 -14.46
N ALA A 12 -10.74 18.20 -13.65
CA ALA A 12 -10.90 19.62 -13.32
C ALA A 12 -9.72 20.23 -12.54
N LEU A 13 -8.87 19.42 -11.90
CA LEU A 13 -7.65 19.91 -11.22
C LEU A 13 -6.55 20.31 -12.21
N GLY A 14 -6.59 19.83 -13.45
CA GLY A 14 -5.62 20.18 -14.49
C GLY A 14 -4.18 19.76 -14.19
N LEU A 15 -3.98 18.71 -13.39
CA LEU A 15 -2.66 18.22 -12.98
C LEU A 15 -1.96 17.45 -14.12
N ASN A 16 -0.64 17.60 -14.21
CA ASN A 16 0.22 16.92 -15.16
C ASN A 16 1.17 15.94 -14.46
N TYR A 17 1.81 15.06 -15.23
CA TYR A 17 2.86 14.19 -14.70
C TYR A 17 3.98 15.00 -14.05
N GLY A 18 4.46 14.53 -12.90
CA GLY A 18 5.41 15.23 -12.03
C GLY A 18 4.74 16.16 -11.01
N ASP A 19 3.46 16.51 -11.17
CA ASP A 19 2.77 17.34 -10.20
C ASP A 19 2.48 16.60 -8.90
N PHE A 20 2.32 17.39 -7.84
CA PHE A 20 2.03 16.91 -6.50
C PHE A 20 0.61 17.31 -6.07
N ILE A 21 -0.11 16.36 -5.48
CA ILE A 21 -1.39 16.60 -4.81
C ILE A 21 -1.31 16.21 -3.33
N SER A 22 -1.64 17.16 -2.45
CA SER A 22 -1.61 16.91 -1.01
C SER A 22 -2.75 15.98 -0.57
N HIS A 23 -2.60 15.31 0.57
CA HIS A 23 -3.71 14.55 1.16
C HIS A 23 -4.94 15.43 1.44
N ALA A 24 -4.75 16.70 1.80
CA ALA A 24 -5.84 17.61 2.10
C ALA A 24 -6.62 17.98 0.82
N ASP A 25 -5.91 18.29 -0.26
CA ASP A 25 -6.54 18.65 -1.54
C ASP A 25 -7.26 17.46 -2.17
N LEU A 26 -6.66 16.26 -2.08
CA LEU A 26 -7.28 15.02 -2.54
C LEU A 26 -8.60 14.74 -1.80
N ARG A 27 -8.60 14.89 -0.46
CA ARG A 27 -9.81 14.71 0.36
C ARG A 27 -10.87 15.75 0.04
N ARG A 28 -10.47 17.01 -0.17
CA ARG A 28 -11.39 18.09 -0.56
C ARG A 28 -12.03 17.79 -1.91
N MET A 29 -11.25 17.36 -2.89
CA MET A 29 -11.74 16.99 -4.22
C MET A 29 -12.71 15.80 -4.16
N LEU A 30 -12.45 14.82 -3.27
CA LEU A 30 -13.36 13.70 -3.01
C LEU A 30 -14.59 14.07 -2.15
N GLY A 31 -14.75 15.33 -1.76
CA GLY A 31 -15.86 15.79 -0.90
C GLY A 31 -15.82 15.18 0.51
N LEU A 32 -14.65 14.78 0.99
CA LEU A 32 -14.49 14.13 2.29
C LEU A 32 -14.33 15.17 3.39
N GLU A 33 -15.44 15.47 4.07
CA GLU A 33 -15.45 16.39 5.20
C GLU A 33 -14.94 15.72 6.48
N ARG A 34 -13.94 16.37 7.10
CA ARG A 34 -13.40 15.93 8.38
C ARG A 34 -14.42 16.21 9.50
N PRO A 35 -14.67 15.24 10.40
CA PRO A 35 -15.44 15.49 11.62
C PRO A 35 -14.65 16.39 12.58
N PHE A 36 -15.34 17.30 13.25
CA PHE A 36 -14.78 18.23 14.23
C PHE A 36 -15.46 18.00 15.58
N PRO A 37 -14.71 17.91 16.70
CA PRO A 37 -15.26 17.58 18.03
C PRO A 37 -16.48 18.42 18.42
N GLU A 38 -16.51 19.69 18.04
CA GLU A 38 -17.55 20.66 18.38
C GLU A 38 -18.91 20.33 17.76
N LYS A 39 -18.95 19.45 16.75
CA LYS A 39 -20.20 19.01 16.08
C LYS A 39 -20.85 17.79 16.74
N TYR A 40 -20.25 17.23 17.79
CA TYR A 40 -20.71 15.99 18.42
C TYR A 40 -21.04 16.22 19.90
N PRO A 41 -22.10 15.58 20.43
CA PRO A 41 -22.54 15.79 21.80
C PRO A 41 -21.65 15.09 22.84
N SER A 42 -20.79 14.14 22.43
CA SER A 42 -19.90 13.41 23.32
C SER A 42 -18.60 12.96 22.63
N ILE A 43 -17.55 12.70 23.44
CA ILE A 43 -16.25 12.19 22.96
C ILE A 43 -16.40 10.82 22.26
N PRO A 44 -17.13 9.83 22.80
CA PRO A 44 -17.30 8.54 22.13
C PRO A 44 -17.98 8.65 20.75
N GLU A 45 -18.95 9.56 20.60
CA GLU A 45 -19.60 9.79 19.30
C GLU A 45 -18.66 10.46 18.31
N TYR A 46 -17.84 11.41 18.76
CA TYR A 46 -16.79 12.00 17.93
C TYR A 46 -15.75 10.95 17.50
N ASP A 47 -15.31 10.07 18.41
CA ASP A 47 -14.35 9.02 18.09
C ASP A 47 -14.92 8.05 17.04
N ALA A 48 -16.17 7.62 17.18
CA ALA A 48 -16.84 6.78 16.19
C ALA A 48 -16.93 7.46 14.81
N ALA A 49 -17.30 8.74 14.77
CA ALA A 49 -17.37 9.51 13.53
C ALA A 49 -15.99 9.75 12.89
N ARG A 50 -14.95 9.97 13.70
CA ARG A 50 -13.56 10.06 13.25
C ARG A 50 -13.13 8.75 12.59
N ASP A 51 -13.36 7.62 13.25
CA ASP A 51 -12.97 6.31 12.75
C ASP A 51 -13.70 5.98 11.44
N GLU A 52 -15.01 6.23 11.36
CA GLU A 52 -15.79 6.09 10.12
C GLU A 52 -15.23 6.97 8.99
N TYR A 53 -14.89 8.23 9.29
CA TYR A 53 -14.27 9.14 8.34
C TYR A 53 -12.93 8.60 7.84
N GLU A 54 -12.07 8.07 8.73
CA GLU A 54 -10.78 7.49 8.35
C GLU A 54 -10.93 6.29 7.42
N TRP A 55 -11.87 5.39 7.70
CA TRP A 55 -12.20 4.26 6.82
C TRP A 55 -12.72 4.72 5.47
N ARG A 56 -13.59 5.74 5.45
CA ARG A 56 -14.12 6.32 4.21
C ARG A 56 -13.01 6.95 3.37
N VAL A 57 -12.10 7.70 4.00
CA VAL A 57 -10.91 8.26 3.33
C VAL A 57 -10.06 7.15 2.72
N LEU A 58 -9.74 6.11 3.50
CA LEU A 58 -8.93 4.99 3.02
C LEU A 58 -9.57 4.33 1.79
N ARG A 59 -10.87 4.05 1.86
CA ARG A 59 -11.63 3.44 0.76
C ARG A 59 -11.62 4.32 -0.48
N SER A 60 -12.10 5.56 -0.38
CA SER A 60 -12.28 6.45 -1.54
C SER A 60 -10.95 6.82 -2.20
N VAL A 61 -9.87 7.00 -1.42
CA VAL A 61 -8.55 7.26 -2.00
C VAL A 61 -8.00 6.05 -2.74
N ASN A 62 -8.22 4.83 -2.22
CA ASN A 62 -7.79 3.62 -2.93
C ASN A 62 -8.59 3.41 -4.23
N GLU A 63 -9.91 3.57 -4.18
CA GLU A 63 -10.78 3.51 -5.36
C GLU A 63 -10.34 4.51 -6.44
N LEU A 64 -10.08 5.77 -6.06
CA LEU A 64 -9.59 6.78 -6.99
C LEU A 64 -8.24 6.38 -7.60
N ARG A 65 -7.29 5.88 -6.80
CA ARG A 65 -5.97 5.46 -7.31
C ARG A 65 -6.09 4.34 -8.34
N GLU A 66 -6.99 3.39 -8.11
CA GLU A 66 -7.28 2.32 -9.06
C GLU A 66 -7.90 2.88 -10.35
N LEU A 67 -8.91 3.74 -10.23
CA LEU A 67 -9.55 4.40 -11.39
C LEU A 67 -8.55 5.21 -12.23
N LEU A 68 -7.68 5.99 -11.58
CA LEU A 68 -6.66 6.77 -12.29
C LEU A 68 -5.67 5.88 -13.02
N LEU A 69 -5.28 4.76 -12.41
CA LEU A 69 -4.37 3.81 -13.04
C LEU A 69 -5.02 3.12 -14.25
N THR A 70 -6.29 2.70 -14.16
CA THR A 70 -6.96 1.96 -15.23
C THR A 70 -7.50 2.87 -16.33
N GLU A 71 -8.17 3.96 -15.97
CA GLU A 71 -8.90 4.84 -16.91
C GLU A 71 -8.06 6.01 -17.44
N ARG A 72 -7.03 6.43 -16.72
CA ARG A 72 -6.15 7.56 -17.11
C ARG A 72 -4.68 7.17 -17.27
N LYS A 73 -4.30 5.94 -16.94
CA LYS A 73 -2.89 5.48 -16.92
C LYS A 73 -2.00 6.35 -16.03
N ILE A 74 -2.58 6.90 -14.97
CA ILE A 74 -1.88 7.73 -14.00
C ILE A 74 -1.58 6.88 -12.77
N TYR A 75 -0.30 6.72 -12.47
CA TYR A 75 0.15 6.09 -11.23
C TYR A 75 0.44 7.16 -10.18
N LEU A 76 -0.27 7.10 -9.04
CA LEU A 76 -0.04 7.97 -7.90
C LEU A 76 1.00 7.35 -6.95
N ASP A 77 2.22 7.88 -6.99
CA ASP A 77 3.31 7.49 -6.08
C ASP A 77 3.13 8.20 -4.72
N ILE A 78 3.16 7.42 -3.64
CA ILE A 78 2.89 7.94 -2.30
C ILE A 78 4.13 8.64 -1.72
N LYS A 79 3.98 9.93 -1.42
CA LYS A 79 4.97 10.69 -0.64
C LYS A 79 4.51 10.73 0.81
N ARG A 80 5.07 9.82 1.60
CA ARG A 80 4.68 9.58 3.00
C ARG A 80 4.56 10.89 3.78
N GLY A 81 3.40 11.10 4.40
CA GLY A 81 3.12 12.28 5.23
C GLY A 81 2.69 13.53 4.46
N HIS A 82 2.79 13.55 3.13
CA HIS A 82 2.53 14.73 2.32
C HIS A 82 1.33 14.53 1.38
N GLY A 83 1.34 13.46 0.58
CA GLY A 83 0.34 13.26 -0.47
C GLY A 83 0.84 12.32 -1.55
N TYR A 84 0.57 12.68 -2.81
CA TYR A 84 0.89 11.87 -3.97
C TYR A 84 1.57 12.70 -5.05
N GLU A 85 2.56 12.11 -5.69
CA GLU A 85 3.14 12.63 -6.92
C GLU A 85 2.58 11.81 -8.10
N LEU A 86 2.23 12.49 -9.19
CA LEU A 86 1.81 11.84 -10.42
C LEU A 86 3.06 11.32 -11.14
N ALA A 87 3.33 10.02 -11.05
CA ALA A 87 4.53 9.45 -11.63
C ALA A 87 4.55 9.63 -13.16
N SER A 88 5.69 10.09 -13.69
CA SER A 88 5.94 10.16 -15.13
C SER A 88 5.73 8.79 -15.77
N PRO A 89 5.15 8.68 -16.98
CA PRO A 89 4.92 7.40 -17.64
C PRO A 89 6.16 6.51 -17.74
N SER A 90 7.32 7.13 -18.01
CA SER A 90 8.63 6.45 -18.09
C SER A 90 9.11 5.88 -16.75
N GLU A 91 8.60 6.38 -15.62
CA GLU A 91 9.06 6.01 -14.28
C GLU A 91 8.12 5.01 -13.59
N GLN A 92 6.88 4.85 -14.07
CA GLN A 92 5.85 4.04 -13.40
C GLN A 92 6.30 2.61 -13.14
N ILE A 93 6.92 1.96 -14.15
CA ILE A 93 7.40 0.58 -14.02
C ILE A 93 8.55 0.49 -13.00
N ALA A 94 9.50 1.43 -13.05
CA ALA A 94 10.63 1.46 -12.13
C ALA A 94 10.19 1.68 -10.68
N ILE A 95 9.24 2.60 -10.46
CA ILE A 95 8.64 2.86 -9.14
C ILE A 95 7.90 1.61 -8.65
N ALA A 96 7.04 1.02 -9.48
CA ALA A 96 6.29 -0.19 -9.12
C ALA A 96 7.21 -1.37 -8.79
N ALA A 97 8.25 -1.60 -9.60
CA ALA A 97 9.25 -2.64 -9.36
C ALA A 97 9.97 -2.43 -8.03
N LYS A 98 10.46 -1.21 -7.76
CA LYS A 98 11.13 -0.86 -6.50
C LYS A 98 10.23 -1.08 -5.28
N GLN A 99 8.96 -0.68 -5.38
CA GLN A 99 8.00 -0.90 -4.29
C GLN A 99 7.70 -2.39 -4.09
N TYR A 100 7.53 -3.15 -5.17
CA TYR A 100 7.30 -4.59 -5.12
C TYR A 100 8.48 -5.33 -4.48
N THR A 101 9.71 -5.04 -4.89
CA THR A 101 10.92 -5.65 -4.31
C THR A 101 11.02 -5.39 -2.81
N LYS A 102 10.71 -4.16 -2.35
CA LYS A 102 10.69 -3.83 -0.90
C LYS A 102 9.59 -4.59 -0.15
N THR A 103 8.40 -4.70 -0.72
CA THR A 103 7.29 -5.45 -0.12
C THR A 103 7.65 -6.93 -0.03
N LEU A 104 8.16 -7.50 -1.12
CA LEU A 104 8.59 -8.89 -1.19
C LEU A 104 9.66 -9.20 -0.15
N GLU A 105 10.67 -8.34 0.01
CA GLU A 105 11.68 -8.46 1.07
C GLU A 105 11.05 -8.49 2.47
N ARG A 106 10.14 -7.54 2.75
CA ARG A 106 9.50 -7.44 4.05
C ARG A 106 8.68 -8.67 4.38
N GLU A 107 7.84 -9.12 3.45
CA GLU A 107 6.97 -10.29 3.66
C GLU A 107 7.78 -11.57 3.83
N THR A 108 8.90 -11.72 3.11
CA THR A 108 9.79 -12.88 3.30
C THR A 108 10.53 -12.85 4.61
N ARG A 109 11.01 -11.68 5.07
CA ARG A 109 11.59 -11.55 6.41
C ARG A 109 10.57 -11.96 7.47
N LYS A 110 9.32 -11.51 7.34
CA LYS A 110 8.23 -11.87 8.25
C LYS A 110 7.91 -13.36 8.21
N LEU A 111 7.91 -13.98 7.03
CA LEU A 111 7.72 -15.43 6.89
C LEU A 111 8.81 -16.21 7.63
N VAL A 112 10.08 -15.81 7.45
CA VAL A 112 11.21 -16.41 8.18
C VAL A 112 11.03 -16.22 9.68
N GLU A 113 10.76 -15.00 10.14
CA GLU A 113 10.55 -14.67 11.55
C GLU A 113 9.45 -15.51 12.19
N VAL A 114 8.28 -15.63 11.55
CA VAL A 114 7.19 -16.49 12.04
C VAL A 114 7.61 -17.96 12.05
N SER A 115 8.30 -18.43 11.01
CA SER A 115 8.69 -19.83 10.90
C SER A 115 9.67 -20.28 11.98
N VAL A 116 10.60 -19.42 12.41
CA VAL A 116 11.61 -19.76 13.43
C VAL A 116 11.09 -19.61 14.86
N ASN A 117 9.98 -18.88 15.06
CA ASN A 117 9.38 -18.63 16.38
C ASN A 117 8.18 -19.53 16.69
N VAL A 118 8.06 -20.68 16.01
CA VAL A 118 7.03 -21.68 16.34
C VAL A 118 7.37 -22.36 17.66
N ASN A 119 6.43 -22.36 18.62
CA ASN A 119 6.59 -23.10 19.87
C ASN A 119 6.49 -24.61 19.59
N LEU A 120 7.64 -25.30 19.55
CA LEU A 120 7.73 -26.74 19.26
C LEU A 120 7.34 -27.63 20.45
N ASP A 121 7.31 -27.08 21.67
CA ASP A 121 7.07 -27.83 22.90
C ASP A 121 5.60 -28.26 23.04
N VAL A 122 4.69 -27.46 22.45
CA VAL A 122 3.25 -27.76 22.44
C VAL A 122 2.83 -28.72 21.31
N LEU A 123 3.78 -29.13 20.46
CA LEU A 123 3.51 -29.97 19.30
C LEU A 123 3.77 -31.45 19.60
N ASP A 124 3.01 -32.34 18.95
CA ASP A 124 3.37 -33.76 18.89
C ASP A 124 4.54 -34.02 17.92
N THR A 125 5.08 -35.23 17.92
CA THR A 125 6.23 -35.60 17.09
C THR A 125 5.95 -35.48 15.58
N SER A 126 4.73 -35.80 15.13
CA SER A 126 4.33 -35.67 13.72
C SER A 126 4.21 -34.20 13.30
N GLN A 127 3.68 -33.35 14.19
CA GLN A 127 3.56 -31.91 14.00
C GLN A 127 4.94 -31.25 13.98
N ARG A 128 5.84 -31.59 14.91
CA ARG A 128 7.23 -31.11 14.91
C ARG A 128 7.93 -31.43 13.59
N HIS A 129 7.82 -32.67 13.11
CA HIS A 129 8.44 -33.06 11.85
C HIS A 129 7.92 -32.26 10.66
N ARG A 130 6.61 -31.98 10.61
CA ARG A 130 5.99 -31.14 9.58
C ARG A 130 6.48 -29.70 9.65
N VAL A 131 6.59 -29.13 10.85
CA VAL A 131 7.11 -27.76 11.04
C VAL A 131 8.57 -27.66 10.58
N THR A 132 9.42 -28.62 10.91
CA THR A 132 10.82 -28.64 10.43
C THR A 132 10.88 -28.68 8.90
N GLN A 133 10.08 -29.54 8.24
CA GLN A 133 10.02 -29.58 6.78
C GLN A 133 9.53 -28.25 6.16
N GLN A 134 8.61 -27.55 6.84
CA GLN A 134 8.14 -26.22 6.40
C GLN A 134 9.23 -25.16 6.59
N GLN A 135 9.98 -25.20 7.68
CA GLN A 135 11.12 -24.31 7.94
C GLN A 135 12.20 -24.46 6.87
N ASP A 136 12.53 -25.70 6.45
CA ASP A 136 13.51 -25.95 5.38
C ASP A 136 13.07 -25.33 4.05
N ARG A 137 11.78 -25.44 3.71
CA ARG A 137 11.20 -24.82 2.50
C ARG A 137 11.23 -23.30 2.56
N VAL A 138 10.95 -22.72 3.72
CA VAL A 138 11.01 -21.26 3.94
C VAL A 138 12.44 -20.75 3.81
N ALA A 139 13.43 -21.47 4.36
CA ALA A 139 14.84 -21.14 4.22
C ALA A 139 15.27 -21.16 2.74
N ALA A 140 14.91 -22.21 2.00
CA ALA A 140 15.22 -22.29 0.57
C ALA A 140 14.58 -21.14 -0.25
N LEU A 141 13.35 -20.75 0.08
CA LEU A 141 12.68 -19.61 -0.54
C LEU A 141 13.40 -18.29 -0.23
N ALA A 142 13.78 -18.07 1.03
CA ALA A 142 14.50 -16.88 1.45
C ALA A 142 15.85 -16.74 0.73
N ASP A 143 16.59 -17.85 0.59
CA ASP A 143 17.86 -17.91 -0.14
C ASP A 143 17.68 -17.61 -1.64
N PHE A 144 16.70 -18.24 -2.28
CA PHE A 144 16.37 -17.99 -3.68
C PHE A 144 16.04 -16.51 -3.92
N MET A 145 15.25 -15.92 -3.03
CA MET A 145 14.87 -14.51 -3.12
C MET A 145 16.03 -13.56 -2.85
N GLY A 146 16.93 -13.93 -1.93
CA GLY A 146 18.20 -13.22 -1.72
C GLY A 146 19.03 -13.15 -3.00
N ARG A 147 19.11 -14.24 -3.77
CA ARG A 147 19.79 -14.31 -5.07
C ARG A 147 19.04 -13.55 -6.16
N GLY A 148 17.71 -13.64 -6.21
CA GLY A 148 16.87 -12.94 -7.18
C GLY A 148 17.01 -11.41 -7.14
N LYS A 149 17.21 -10.83 -5.94
CA LYS A 149 17.49 -9.40 -5.77
C LYS A 149 18.76 -8.95 -6.51
N GLN A 150 19.78 -9.81 -6.60
CA GLN A 150 21.03 -9.50 -7.28
C GLN A 150 20.82 -9.39 -8.80
N LEU A 151 19.85 -10.12 -9.37
CA LEU A 151 19.50 -10.09 -10.80
C LEU A 151 18.61 -8.91 -11.18
N THR A 152 17.69 -8.46 -10.32
CA THR A 152 16.84 -7.28 -10.61
C THR A 152 17.64 -5.97 -10.62
N ILE A 153 18.66 -5.84 -9.77
CA ILE A 153 19.55 -4.66 -9.72
C ILE A 153 20.34 -4.52 -11.03
N SER A 154 20.74 -5.62 -11.66
CA SER A 154 21.45 -5.59 -12.96
C SER A 154 20.60 -5.17 -14.15
N VAL A 155 19.27 -5.28 -14.09
CA VAL A 155 18.37 -4.93 -15.22
C VAL A 155 18.02 -3.42 -15.24
N THR A 156 18.32 -2.69 -14.16
CA THR A 156 18.04 -1.24 -14.02
C THR A 156 19.28 -0.36 -14.22
N SER A 157 20.34 -0.91 -14.81
CA SER A 157 21.61 -0.23 -15.07
C SER A 157 21.86 -0.10 -16.57
N ASP A 158 21.04 0.68 -17.28
CA ASP A 158 21.32 1.21 -18.62
C ASP A 158 20.73 2.62 -18.75
#